data_AF-A0A2R5LER6-F1
#
_entry.id   AF-A0A2R5LER6-F1
#
_cell.length_a   1.000
_cell.length_b   1.000
_cell.length_c   1.000
_cell.angle_alpha   90.00
_cell.angle_beta   90.00
_cell.angle_gamma   90.00
#
_symmetry.space_group_name_H-M   'P 1'
#
loop_
_entity.id
_entity.type
_entity.pdbx_description
1 polymer ?
#
loop_
_entity_poly.entity_id
_entity_poly.type
_entity_poly.pdbx_seq_one_letter_code
_entity_poly.pdbx_strand_id
1 'polypeptide(L)'
;LLLTCNDKTEYVVHYRLLSLYCKLGMRVSKIHRVLKFRQGVVFGPYIEMNIKRRIAAQTDFEKKILKLSCNALYGRTLLSPRRFRSIKIAFSKEEAQRYSSSNDCIRFEIL
;
A
#
# COMPACT_ATOMS: atom_id res chain seq x y z
N LEU A 1 7.90 -9.53 -1.33
CA LEU A 1 7.63 -10.64 -2.27
C LEU A 1 9.00 -11.13 -2.74
N LEU A 2 9.43 -12.30 -2.30
CA LEU A 2 10.68 -12.89 -2.81
C LEU A 2 10.39 -13.42 -4.22
N LEU A 3 11.22 -12.99 -5.18
CA LEU A 3 11.15 -13.36 -6.60
C LEU A 3 11.83 -14.71 -6.84
N THR A 4 11.54 -15.69 -5.98
CA THR A 4 12.03 -17.05 -6.14
C THR A 4 11.03 -17.83 -7.00
N CYS A 5 11.53 -18.65 -7.94
CA CYS A 5 10.73 -19.59 -8.75
C CYS A 5 10.34 -20.87 -7.99
N ASN A 6 10.46 -20.87 -6.67
CA ASN A 6 10.09 -22.02 -5.86
C ASN A 6 8.56 -22.10 -5.75
N ASP A 7 8.06 -23.32 -5.56
CA ASP A 7 6.67 -23.56 -5.24
C ASP A 7 6.27 -22.77 -3.99
N LYS A 8 5.18 -22.02 -4.11
CA LYS A 8 4.66 -21.18 -3.03
C LYS A 8 3.49 -21.88 -2.36
N THR A 9 3.63 -22.18 -1.08
CA THR A 9 2.56 -22.73 -0.23
C THR A 9 1.83 -21.60 0.50
N GLU A 10 0.52 -21.76 0.71
CA GLU A 10 -0.35 -20.83 1.46
C GLU A 10 -0.29 -19.35 0.99
N TYR A 11 0.08 -19.12 -0.26
CA TYR A 11 0.26 -17.77 -0.80
C TYR A 11 -1.08 -17.06 -1.06
N VAL A 12 -1.24 -15.87 -0.48
CA VAL A 12 -2.42 -15.03 -0.69
C VAL A 12 -2.24 -14.21 -1.97
N VAL A 13 -3.13 -14.43 -2.93
CA VAL A 13 -3.10 -13.75 -4.23
C VAL A 13 -4.49 -13.24 -4.61
N HIS A 14 -4.53 -12.11 -5.31
CA HIS A 14 -5.76 -11.57 -5.85
C HIS A 14 -6.24 -12.37 -7.07
N TYR A 15 -7.55 -12.59 -7.21
CA TYR A 15 -8.11 -13.47 -8.25
C TYR A 15 -7.69 -13.09 -9.69
N ARG A 16 -7.60 -11.79 -10.01
CA ARG A 16 -7.15 -11.32 -11.34
C ARG A 16 -5.72 -11.75 -11.66
N LEU A 17 -4.85 -11.69 -10.66
CA LEU A 17 -3.45 -12.05 -10.81
C LEU A 17 -3.30 -13.57 -10.90
N LEU A 18 -4.08 -14.33 -10.11
CA LEU A 18 -4.17 -15.77 -10.22
C LEU A 18 -4.63 -16.22 -11.62
N SER A 19 -5.66 -15.57 -12.16
CA SER A 19 -6.15 -15.85 -13.51
C SER A 19 -5.07 -15.62 -14.58
N LEU A 20 -4.27 -14.55 -14.44
CA LEU A 20 -3.13 -14.30 -15.32
C LEU A 20 -2.08 -15.41 -15.20
N TYR A 21 -1.72 -15.82 -13.99
CA TYR A 21 -0.73 -16.87 -13.78
C TYR A 21 -1.19 -18.22 -14.33
N CYS A 22 -2.46 -18.58 -14.18
CA CYS A 22 -3.01 -19.78 -14.80
C CYS A 22 -2.90 -19.73 -16.33
N LYS A 23 -3.14 -18.57 -16.96
CA LYS A 23 -2.95 -18.38 -18.41
C LYS A 23 -1.49 -18.52 -18.84
N LEU A 24 -0.55 -18.14 -17.98
CA LEU A 24 0.89 -18.28 -18.21
C LEU A 24 1.41 -19.71 -17.93
N GLY A 25 0.54 -20.65 -17.53
CA GLY A 25 0.89 -22.06 -17.32
C GLY A 25 1.10 -22.48 -15.86
N MET A 26 0.88 -21.58 -14.90
CA MET A 26 0.94 -21.92 -13.47
C MET A 26 -0.21 -22.86 -13.10
N ARG A 27 0.10 -23.98 -12.44
CA ARG A 27 -0.90 -24.95 -11.97
C ARG A 27 -1.17 -24.75 -10.48
N VAL A 28 -2.44 -24.61 -10.11
CA VAL A 28 -2.85 -24.52 -8.70
C VAL A 28 -3.04 -25.93 -8.15
N SER A 29 -2.32 -26.27 -7.08
CA SER A 29 -2.42 -27.57 -6.42
C SER A 29 -3.60 -27.65 -5.44
N LYS A 30 -3.70 -26.67 -4.53
CA LYS A 30 -4.73 -26.64 -3.47
C LYS A 30 -5.15 -25.20 -3.14
N ILE A 31 -6.46 -25.00 -2.97
CA ILE A 31 -7.03 -23.74 -2.48
C ILE A 31 -7.30 -23.89 -0.98
N HIS A 32 -6.60 -23.09 -0.16
CA HIS A 32 -6.73 -23.16 1.29
C HIS A 32 -7.84 -22.25 1.85
N ARG A 33 -7.96 -21.03 1.31
CA ARG A 33 -8.88 -19.99 1.80
C ARG A 33 -9.37 -19.14 0.63
N VAL A 34 -10.62 -18.71 0.67
CA VAL A 34 -11.22 -17.81 -0.31
C VAL A 34 -11.85 -16.62 0.40
N LEU A 35 -11.51 -15.42 -0.04
CA LEU A 35 -12.15 -14.19 0.40
C LEU A 35 -13.09 -13.71 -0.70
N LYS A 36 -14.40 -13.66 -0.41
CA LYS A 36 -15.40 -13.08 -1.33
C LYS A 36 -15.64 -11.62 -0.97
N PHE A 37 -15.57 -10.75 -1.97
CA PHE A 37 -15.77 -9.32 -1.79
C PHE A 37 -16.38 -8.70 -3.05
N ARG A 38 -17.13 -7.60 -2.89
CA ARG A 38 -17.67 -6.81 -4.01
C ARG A 38 -16.67 -5.71 -4.35
N GLN A 39 -16.23 -5.67 -5.61
CA GLN A 39 -15.39 -4.59 -6.11
C GLN A 39 -16.28 -3.47 -6.66
N GLY A 40 -15.97 -2.22 -6.30
CA GLY A 40 -16.65 -1.03 -6.78
C GLY A 40 -15.65 0.08 -7.13
N VAL A 41 -16.08 1.03 -7.94
CA VAL A 41 -15.23 2.13 -8.42
C VAL A 41 -15.30 3.29 -7.43
N VAL A 42 -14.51 3.22 -6.35
CA VAL A 42 -14.53 4.23 -5.27
C VAL A 42 -14.02 5.59 -5.74
N PHE A 43 -12.94 5.61 -6.53
CA PHE A 43 -12.26 6.86 -6.94
C PHE A 43 -12.60 7.31 -8.37
N GLY A 44 -13.46 6.57 -9.09
CA GLY A 44 -13.80 6.85 -10.49
C GLY A 44 -14.32 8.26 -10.72
N PRO A 45 -15.37 8.70 -9.97
CA PRO A 45 -15.92 10.04 -10.13
C PRO A 45 -14.89 11.15 -9.88
N TYR A 46 -13.99 10.95 -8.91
CA TYR A 46 -12.93 11.89 -8.60
C TYR A 46 -11.90 11.97 -9.73
N ILE A 47 -11.46 10.82 -10.27
CA ILE A 47 -10.49 10.78 -11.37
C ILE A 47 -11.09 11.42 -12.63
N GLU A 48 -12.34 11.10 -12.96
CA GLU A 48 -13.05 11.70 -14.09
C GLU A 48 -13.19 13.22 -13.95
N MET A 49 -13.53 13.70 -12.76
CA MET A 49 -13.58 15.14 -12.47
C MET A 49 -12.23 15.81 -12.72
N ASN A 50 -11.13 15.22 -12.26
CA ASN A 50 -9.79 15.78 -12.45
C ASN A 50 -9.34 15.71 -13.92
N ILE A 51 -9.74 14.69 -14.68
CA ILE A 51 -9.48 14.61 -16.11
C ILE A 51 -10.20 15.75 -16.84
N LYS A 52 -11.50 15.97 -16.56
CA LYS A 52 -12.28 17.07 -17.15
C LYS A 52 -11.66 18.43 -16.84
N ARG A 53 -11.29 18.67 -15.57
CA ARG A 53 -10.60 19.91 -15.17
C ARG A 53 -9.24 20.06 -15.85
N ARG A 54 -8.52 18.96 -16.10
CA ARG A 54 -7.20 19.00 -16.74
C ARG A 54 -7.30 19.32 -18.22
N ILE A 55 -8.36 18.88 -18.89
CA ILE A 55 -8.66 19.24 -20.28
C ILE A 55 -9.02 20.73 -20.38
N ALA A 56 -9.79 21.25 -19.41
CA ALA A 56 -10.22 22.65 -19.38
C ALA A 56 -9.14 23.65 -18.91
N ALA A 57 -8.06 23.16 -18.29
CA ALA A 57 -7.00 23.99 -17.75
C ALA A 57 -6.24 24.74 -18.86
N GLN A 58 -6.10 26.05 -18.68
CA GLN A 58 -5.40 26.93 -19.63
C GLN A 58 -3.90 26.93 -19.37
N THR A 59 -3.50 26.80 -18.11
CA THR A 59 -2.09 26.89 -17.69
C THR A 59 -1.46 25.52 -17.52
N ASP A 60 -0.16 25.42 -17.85
CA ASP A 60 0.60 24.19 -17.63
C ASP A 60 0.77 23.86 -16.14
N PHE A 61 0.70 24.88 -15.28
CA PHE A 61 0.73 24.70 -13.83
C PHE A 61 -0.50 23.93 -13.32
N GLU A 62 -1.70 24.36 -13.69
CA GLU A 62 -2.94 23.69 -13.30
C GLU A 62 -3.00 22.25 -13.81
N LYS A 63 -2.56 22.02 -15.06
CA LYS A 63 -2.46 20.67 -15.63
C LYS A 63 -1.54 19.77 -14.80
N LYS A 64 -0.42 20.30 -14.30
CA LYS A 64 0.52 19.57 -13.45
C LYS A 64 -0.09 19.26 -12.08
N ILE A 65 -0.78 20.20 -11.44
CA ILE A 65 -1.46 19.96 -10.16
C ILE A 65 -2.49 18.83 -10.29
N LEU A 66 -3.37 18.89 -11.29
CA LEU A 66 -4.44 17.91 -11.45
C LEU A 66 -3.88 16.50 -11.72
N LYS A 67 -2.79 16.40 -12.48
CA LYS A 67 -2.05 15.14 -12.65
C LYS A 67 -1.47 14.66 -11.32
N LEU A 68 -0.83 15.55 -10.57
CA LEU A 68 -0.21 15.22 -9.29
C LEU A 68 -1.26 14.77 -8.27
N SER A 69 -2.43 15.39 -8.21
CA SER A 69 -3.52 15.00 -7.31
C SER A 69 -3.98 13.56 -7.55
N CYS A 70 -4.19 13.16 -8.80
CA CYS A 70 -4.53 11.78 -9.14
C CYS A 70 -3.40 10.79 -8.75
N ASN A 71 -2.14 11.15 -9.04
CA ASN A 71 -0.98 10.32 -8.69
C ASN A 71 -0.78 10.20 -7.18
N ALA A 72 -0.98 11.29 -6.44
CA ALA A 72 -0.86 11.34 -4.99
C ALA A 72 -1.93 10.49 -4.33
N LEU A 73 -3.17 10.49 -4.84
CA LEU A 73 -4.23 9.61 -4.38
C LEU A 73 -3.82 8.14 -4.51
N TYR A 74 -3.32 7.73 -5.68
CA TYR A 74 -2.82 6.37 -5.89
C TYR A 74 -1.68 6.02 -4.92
N GLY A 75 -0.67 6.89 -4.81
CA GLY A 75 0.46 6.70 -3.90
C GLY A 75 0.02 6.58 -2.43
N ARG A 76 -0.96 7.38 -2.01
CA ARG A 76 -1.50 7.35 -0.65
C ARG A 76 -2.23 6.03 -0.36
N THR A 77 -2.97 5.48 -1.32
CA THR A 77 -3.67 4.20 -1.14
C THR A 77 -2.75 3.00 -0.99
N LEU A 78 -1.56 3.05 -1.61
CA LEU A 78 -0.55 1.99 -1.51
C LEU A 78 0.41 2.17 -0.33
N LEU A 79 0.29 3.28 0.40
CA LEU A 79 1.24 3.62 1.44
C LEU A 79 1.05 2.72 2.66
N SER A 80 2.10 1.98 3.02
CA SER A 80 2.09 1.16 4.23
C SER A 80 2.09 2.04 5.48
N PRO A 81 1.09 1.90 6.38
CA PRO A 81 1.06 2.64 7.64
C PRO A 81 2.26 2.35 8.55
N ARG A 82 2.96 1.23 8.33
CA ARG A 82 4.15 0.86 9.11
C ARG A 82 5.32 1.79 8.87
N ARG A 83 5.40 2.45 7.70
CA ARG A 83 6.47 3.40 7.38
C ARG A 83 6.41 4.68 8.20
N PHE A 84 5.27 4.98 8.80
CA PHE A 84 5.08 6.15 9.68
C PHE A 84 5.41 5.87 11.15
N ARG A 85 5.80 4.63 11.49
CA ARG A 85 6.20 4.27 12.85
C ARG A 85 7.71 4.06 12.89
N SER A 86 8.40 4.88 13.68
CA SER A 86 9.77 4.56 14.10
C SER A 86 9.68 3.73 15.38
N ILE A 87 10.32 2.56 15.38
CA ILE A 87 10.44 1.72 16.56
C ILE A 87 11.91 1.72 16.93
N LYS A 88 12.22 2.19 18.14
CA LYS A 88 13.55 2.12 18.72
C LYS A 88 13.53 1.01 19.78
N ILE A 89 14.47 0.08 19.69
CA ILE A 89 14.65 -0.98 20.67
C ILE A 89 15.85 -0.58 21.52
N ALA A 90 15.68 -0.57 22.84
CA ALA A 90 16.75 -0.32 23.80
C ALA A 90 17.03 -1.60 24.58
N PHE A 91 18.31 -1.92 24.76
CA PHE A 91 18.74 -3.10 25.52
C PHE A 91 19.24 -2.74 26.92
N SER A 92 19.54 -1.45 27.17
CA SER A 92 19.96 -0.93 28.47
C SER A 92 18.89 0.00 29.08
N LYS A 93 18.82 0.01 30.42
CA LYS A 93 17.92 0.91 31.18
C LYS A 93 18.18 2.39 30.88
N GLU A 94 19.44 2.77 30.66
CA GLU A 94 19.82 4.16 30.37
C GLU A 94 19.32 4.62 29.00
N GLU A 95 19.40 3.75 27.99
CA GLU A 95 18.89 4.03 26.65
C GLU A 95 17.36 4.09 26.61
N ALA A 96 16.71 3.21 27.37
CA ALA A 96 15.26 3.23 27.53
C ALA A 96 14.78 4.54 28.15
N GLN A 97 15.47 5.06 29.17
CA GLN A 97 15.16 6.36 29.76
C GLN A 97 15.37 7.51 28.77
N ARG A 98 16.46 7.51 27.98
CA ARG A 98 16.70 8.56 26.96
C ARG A 98 15.63 8.58 25.87
N TYR A 99 15.21 7.41 25.38
CA TYR A 99 14.18 7.34 24.35
C TYR A 99 12.78 7.63 24.88
N SER A 100 12.49 7.27 26.14
CA SER A 100 11.23 7.60 26.81
C SER A 100 11.09 9.11 27.07
N SER A 101 12.19 9.78 27.42
CA SER A 101 12.20 11.22 27.68
C SER A 101 12.09 12.10 26.41
N SER A 102 12.13 11.50 25.22
CA SER A 102 11.97 12.23 23.96
C SER A 102 10.50 12.46 23.65
N ASN A 103 10.13 13.68 23.25
CA ASN A 103 8.76 14.05 22.87
C ASN A 103 8.18 13.23 21.70
N ASP A 104 9.03 12.53 20.93
CA ASP A 104 8.60 11.66 19.83
C ASP A 104 8.10 10.28 20.31
N CYS A 105 8.24 9.96 21.61
CA CYS A 105 7.82 8.68 22.18
C CYS A 105 6.33 8.69 22.55
N ILE A 106 5.50 8.12 21.69
CA ILE A 106 4.05 8.06 21.91
C ILE A 106 3.64 6.85 22.78
N ARG A 107 4.40 5.75 22.73
CA ARG A 107 4.08 4.51 23.44
C ARG A 107 5.34 3.69 23.71
N PHE A 108 5.50 3.23 24.95
CA PHE A 108 6.59 2.37 25.41
C PHE A 108 6.03 1.06 25.96
N GLU A 109 6.60 -0.07 25.54
CA GLU A 109 6.25 -1.42 26.03
C GLU A 109 7.55 -2.15 26.40
N ILE A 110 7.57 -2.78 27.57
CA ILE A 110 8.69 -3.62 28.03
C ILE A 110 8.36 -5.06 27.60
N LEU A 111 9.24 -5.64 26.78
CA LEU A 111 9.18 -7.05 26.35
C LEU A 111 9.75 -7.98 27.42
#